data_AF-A0A1I7UYN7-F1
#
_entry.id   AF-A0A1I7UYN7-F1
#
_cell.length_a   1.000
_cell.length_b   1.000
_cell.length_c   1.000
_cell.angle_alpha   90.00
_cell.angle_beta   90.00
_cell.angle_gamma   90.00
#
_symmetry.space_group_name_H-M   'P 1'
#
loop_
_entity.id
_entity.type
_entity.pdbx_description
1 polymer ?
#
loop_
_entity_poly.entity_id
_entity_poly.type
_entity_poly.pdbx_seq_one_letter_code
_entity_poly.pdbx_strand_id
1 'polypeptide(L)'
;MPTSSTLDKHLLKGYLFCLYHQGVSRADAYSNLLEFTKTEVFTHEEFRELFHDFSIGNYNLNTYSNLVLAENGVFQDSAVLEFLTYRYSSTFFSELYNEVLKITGKPLFTKDEIKDWSEKIFKKNHFRMELRREFNKIALMGFLICLKVQNKSAKEAHSNLLEVTRQEVVDLEKVEALFKDTTHYFVQEDFTEELWKAVHQYHIMEKIVFFADLDVRKSLHQTGGWIRDLIDTHPYEIDCINIDFSNDHIQIKSDPKIPQQKFQNFFGCGCVVHSGNQVYLEKIQHDFHYKCHLKRILRKISSLENITIGSLKLRANLTRVRASELDIFPTETLRITNFYLKVDIFHAILNFMGSFSPDHLKKLVVWVTGNLRFVPRGMEEIAQWTASEVLITNQRFDDFGNGEALEHFKFAIFQLHYVVTIDQILAIKDNLLKHPDLREFKITAQMLPDHYDEINIRLGTYNQRGTQTPRWAQFPYPNEAKTLELTVLENLVWFRGPEYIPGECEAAEQELVGVEELNETVFEDYDYSR
;
A
#
# COMPACT_ATOMS: atom_id res chain seq x y z
N MET A 1 27.92 4.31 -13.87
CA MET A 1 28.05 3.03 -14.60
C MET A 1 26.75 2.28 -14.40
N PRO A 2 25.94 2.03 -15.44
CA PRO A 2 24.82 1.11 -15.32
C PRO A 2 25.40 -0.26 -14.97
N THR A 3 25.12 -0.74 -13.77
CA THR A 3 25.42 -2.11 -13.38
C THR A 3 24.38 -3.05 -14.00
N SER A 4 24.71 -4.31 -14.19
CA SER A 4 23.83 -5.44 -14.57
C SER A 4 22.67 -5.71 -13.56
N SER A 5 22.42 -4.76 -12.68
CA SER A 5 21.40 -4.67 -11.63
C SER A 5 20.00 -4.30 -12.14
N THR A 6 19.88 -3.85 -13.39
CA THR A 6 18.61 -3.51 -14.05
C THR A 6 18.02 -4.67 -14.87
N LEU A 7 18.66 -5.85 -14.84
CA LEU A 7 18.20 -7.02 -15.56
C LEU A 7 16.89 -7.57 -14.96
N ASP A 8 15.96 -7.94 -15.83
CA ASP A 8 14.67 -8.54 -15.47
C ASP A 8 14.86 -9.74 -14.53
N LYS A 9 14.11 -9.82 -13.42
CA LYS A 9 14.21 -10.94 -12.46
C LYS A 9 13.92 -12.29 -13.12
N HIS A 10 13.09 -12.38 -14.16
CA HIS A 10 12.89 -13.60 -14.96
C HIS A 10 14.12 -14.01 -15.76
N LEU A 11 14.86 -13.02 -16.28
CA LEU A 11 16.14 -13.27 -16.94
C LEU A 11 17.12 -13.84 -15.93
N LEU A 12 17.23 -13.23 -14.75
CA LEU A 12 18.12 -13.74 -13.70
C LEU A 12 17.68 -15.10 -13.13
N LYS A 13 16.37 -15.40 -13.06
CA LYS A 13 15.87 -16.75 -12.73
C LYS A 13 16.33 -17.79 -13.74
N GLY A 14 16.30 -17.47 -15.04
CA GLY A 14 16.86 -18.30 -16.10
C GLY A 14 18.37 -18.52 -15.97
N TYR A 15 19.10 -17.46 -15.64
CA TYR A 15 20.53 -17.50 -15.36
C TYR A 15 20.86 -18.45 -14.19
N LEU A 16 20.14 -18.31 -13.07
CA LEU A 16 20.30 -19.15 -11.89
C LEU A 16 19.90 -20.61 -12.13
N PHE A 17 18.85 -20.84 -12.91
CA PHE A 17 18.45 -22.19 -13.30
C PHE A 17 19.53 -22.90 -14.12
N CYS A 18 20.27 -22.15 -14.95
CA CYS A 18 21.44 -22.68 -15.66
C CYS A 18 22.52 -23.17 -14.68
N LEU A 19 22.87 -22.36 -13.68
CA LEU A 19 23.86 -22.73 -12.65
C LEU A 19 23.40 -23.94 -11.84
N TYR A 20 22.11 -23.98 -11.46
CA TYR A 20 21.53 -25.12 -10.76
C TYR A 20 21.64 -26.41 -11.59
N HIS A 21 21.29 -26.37 -12.87
CA HIS A 21 21.38 -27.54 -13.76
C HIS A 21 22.82 -28.02 -13.98
N GLN A 22 23.80 -27.10 -13.89
CA GLN A 22 25.22 -27.44 -13.93
C GLN A 22 25.74 -28.04 -12.61
N GLY A 23 24.89 -28.17 -11.58
CA GLY A 23 25.28 -28.69 -10.27
C GLY A 23 26.04 -27.71 -9.39
N VAL A 24 26.00 -26.41 -9.70
CA VAL A 24 26.65 -25.37 -8.89
C VAL A 24 25.95 -25.29 -7.53
N SER A 25 26.75 -25.22 -6.46
CA SER A 25 26.20 -25.14 -5.10
C SER A 25 25.42 -23.83 -4.91
N ARG A 26 24.46 -23.81 -3.99
CA ARG A 26 23.65 -22.62 -3.69
C ARG A 26 24.51 -21.40 -3.31
N ALA A 27 25.55 -21.60 -2.50
CA ALA A 27 26.42 -20.51 -2.06
C ALA A 27 27.26 -19.95 -3.23
N ASP A 28 27.77 -20.82 -4.09
CA ASP A 28 28.56 -20.43 -5.25
C ASP A 28 27.70 -19.74 -6.30
N ALA A 29 26.46 -20.19 -6.49
CA ALA A 29 25.53 -19.58 -7.43
C ALA A 29 25.11 -18.16 -6.99
N TYR A 30 24.90 -17.94 -5.68
CA TYR A 30 24.63 -16.60 -5.16
C TYR A 30 25.83 -15.67 -5.35
N SER A 31 27.03 -16.16 -5.04
CA SER A 31 28.27 -15.41 -5.22
C SER A 31 28.51 -15.07 -6.71
N ASN A 32 28.26 -16.02 -7.61
CA ASN A 32 28.37 -15.81 -9.05
C ASN A 32 27.36 -14.79 -9.56
N LEU A 33 26.11 -14.83 -9.07
CA LEU A 33 25.11 -13.84 -9.42
C LEU A 33 25.50 -12.45 -8.93
N LEU A 34 26.00 -12.33 -7.69
CA LEU A 34 26.45 -11.06 -7.13
C LEU A 34 27.65 -10.51 -7.91
N GLU A 35 28.58 -11.38 -8.30
CA GLU A 35 29.70 -11.01 -9.15
C GLU A 35 29.25 -10.57 -10.55
N PHE A 36 28.24 -11.25 -11.11
CA PHE A 36 27.68 -10.93 -12.42
C PHE A 36 26.89 -9.62 -12.42
N THR A 37 26.05 -9.41 -11.40
CA THR A 37 25.13 -8.24 -11.29
C THR A 37 25.78 -7.03 -10.61
N LYS A 38 26.88 -7.24 -9.88
CA LYS A 38 27.58 -6.26 -9.02
C LYS A 38 26.72 -5.64 -7.91
N THR A 39 25.48 -6.11 -7.71
CA THR A 39 24.53 -5.64 -6.69
C THR A 39 23.62 -6.77 -6.25
N GLU A 40 23.11 -6.74 -5.03
CA GLU A 40 22.13 -7.73 -4.59
C GLU A 40 20.75 -7.50 -5.25
N VAL A 41 20.40 -8.33 -6.24
CA VAL A 41 19.10 -8.25 -6.95
C VAL A 41 18.00 -9.11 -6.32
N PHE A 42 18.39 -10.24 -5.72
CA PHE A 42 17.51 -11.08 -4.90
C PHE A 42 17.97 -11.00 -3.46
N THR A 43 17.03 -10.84 -2.52
CA THR A 43 17.38 -11.02 -1.11
C THR A 43 17.82 -12.45 -0.88
N HIS A 44 18.62 -12.67 0.16
CA HIS A 44 19.04 -14.02 0.55
C HIS A 44 17.85 -14.98 0.76
N GLU A 45 16.69 -14.47 1.21
CA GLU A 45 15.48 -15.28 1.39
C GLU A 45 14.81 -15.63 0.05
N GLU A 46 14.61 -14.65 -0.84
CA GLU A 46 14.10 -14.87 -2.21
C GLU A 46 14.96 -15.88 -2.98
N PHE A 47 16.28 -15.79 -2.83
CA PHE A 47 17.23 -16.70 -3.46
C PHE A 47 17.11 -18.13 -2.93
N ARG A 48 16.94 -18.27 -1.60
CA ARG A 48 16.79 -19.58 -0.94
C ARG A 48 15.51 -20.29 -1.39
N GLU A 49 14.40 -19.56 -1.46
CA GLU A 49 13.12 -20.08 -1.94
C GLU A 49 13.22 -20.53 -3.40
N LEU A 50 13.83 -19.71 -4.26
CA LEU A 50 14.01 -20.05 -5.67
C LEU A 50 14.84 -21.33 -5.88
N PHE A 51 15.94 -21.51 -5.15
CA PHE A 51 16.74 -22.74 -5.23
C PHE A 51 15.99 -23.96 -4.68
N HIS A 52 15.14 -23.77 -3.67
CA HIS A 52 14.26 -24.81 -3.19
C HIS A 52 13.26 -25.22 -4.29
N ASP A 53 12.64 -24.26 -4.97
CA ASP A 53 11.73 -24.51 -6.09
C ASP A 53 12.38 -25.28 -7.24
N PHE A 54 13.65 -24.99 -7.55
CA PHE A 54 14.43 -25.78 -8.52
C PHE A 54 14.55 -27.24 -8.08
N SER A 55 14.88 -27.48 -6.81
CA SER A 55 15.14 -28.82 -6.27
C SER A 55 13.92 -29.75 -6.24
N ILE A 56 12.72 -29.19 -6.08
CA ILE A 56 11.47 -29.94 -6.04
C ILE A 56 10.73 -29.94 -7.39
N GLY A 57 11.33 -29.34 -8.43
CA GLY A 57 10.76 -29.29 -9.78
C GLY A 57 9.57 -28.32 -9.94
N ASN A 58 9.38 -27.40 -8.98
CA ASN A 58 8.32 -26.39 -9.04
C ASN A 58 8.63 -25.28 -10.06
N TYR A 59 9.90 -25.08 -10.38
CA TYR A 59 10.33 -24.17 -11.42
C TYR A 59 11.07 -24.88 -12.54
N ASN A 60 10.70 -24.56 -13.78
CA ASN A 60 11.37 -24.92 -15.03
C ASN A 60 11.44 -23.67 -15.93
N LEU A 61 12.14 -23.75 -17.08
CA LEU A 61 12.21 -22.64 -18.05
C LEU A 61 10.87 -22.27 -18.71
N ASN A 62 9.82 -23.06 -18.47
CA ASN A 62 8.44 -22.77 -18.87
C ASN A 62 7.54 -22.32 -17.70
N THR A 63 8.10 -22.11 -16.51
CA THR A 63 7.37 -21.59 -15.35
C THR A 63 7.22 -20.07 -15.47
N TYR A 64 5.97 -19.61 -15.59
CA TYR A 64 5.61 -18.22 -15.42
C TYR A 64 5.27 -17.99 -13.94
N SER A 65 5.92 -17.02 -13.28
CA SER A 65 5.51 -16.65 -11.91
C SER A 65 4.16 -15.92 -11.91
N ASN A 66 3.84 -15.24 -13.02
CA ASN A 66 2.59 -14.56 -13.25
C ASN A 66 1.96 -15.09 -14.54
N LEU A 67 0.72 -15.54 -14.48
CA LEU A 67 -0.06 -15.85 -15.67
C LEU A 67 -0.76 -14.57 -16.11
N VAL A 68 -0.22 -13.90 -17.14
CA VAL A 68 -0.79 -12.66 -17.68
C VAL A 68 -2.09 -12.99 -18.38
N LEU A 69 -3.21 -12.61 -17.78
CA LEU A 69 -4.54 -12.86 -18.31
C LEU A 69 -4.92 -11.81 -19.35
N ALA A 70 -4.48 -10.57 -19.15
CA ALA A 70 -4.67 -9.47 -20.08
C ALA A 70 -3.50 -8.49 -20.07
N GLU A 71 -3.21 -7.94 -21.25
CA GLU A 71 -2.24 -6.88 -21.47
C GLU A 71 -2.86 -5.82 -22.36
N ASN A 72 -2.74 -4.54 -21.98
CA ASN A 72 -3.36 -3.41 -22.69
C ASN A 72 -4.88 -3.60 -22.90
N GLY A 73 -5.57 -4.19 -21.92
CA GLY A 73 -7.00 -4.45 -21.97
C GLY A 73 -7.43 -5.62 -22.87
N VAL A 74 -6.49 -6.32 -23.53
CA VAL A 74 -6.76 -7.48 -24.38
C VAL A 74 -6.43 -8.76 -23.62
N PHE A 75 -7.40 -9.65 -23.50
CA PHE A 75 -7.21 -10.93 -22.81
C PHE A 75 -6.56 -11.97 -23.72
N GLN A 76 -5.71 -12.82 -23.13
CA GLN A 76 -5.07 -13.94 -23.81
C GLN A 76 -5.88 -15.21 -23.57
N ASP A 77 -6.56 -15.71 -24.60
CA ASP A 77 -7.43 -16.89 -24.51
C ASP A 77 -6.72 -18.11 -23.89
N SER A 78 -5.47 -18.35 -24.28
CA SER A 78 -4.65 -19.45 -23.75
C SER A 78 -4.34 -19.31 -22.26
N ALA A 79 -4.09 -18.09 -21.78
CA ALA A 79 -3.82 -17.81 -20.38
C ALA A 79 -5.10 -17.91 -19.53
N VAL A 80 -6.22 -17.41 -20.05
CA VAL A 80 -7.53 -17.58 -19.40
C VAL A 80 -7.88 -19.07 -19.32
N LEU A 81 -7.69 -19.82 -20.40
CA LEU A 81 -7.89 -21.27 -20.41
C LEU A 81 -7.00 -22.00 -19.40
N GLU A 82 -5.71 -21.64 -19.28
CA GLU A 82 -4.82 -22.21 -18.25
C GLU A 82 -5.32 -21.91 -16.83
N PHE A 83 -5.74 -20.67 -16.56
CA PHE A 83 -6.33 -20.29 -15.28
C PHE A 83 -7.59 -21.11 -14.95
N LEU A 84 -8.52 -21.22 -15.89
CA LEU A 84 -9.76 -21.96 -15.72
C LEU A 84 -9.50 -23.46 -15.51
N THR A 85 -8.54 -24.03 -16.24
CA THR A 85 -8.13 -25.44 -16.09
C THR A 85 -7.54 -25.71 -14.71
N TYR A 86 -6.76 -24.76 -14.16
CA TYR A 86 -6.17 -24.87 -12.83
C TYR A 86 -7.22 -24.86 -11.72
N ARG A 87 -8.26 -24.02 -11.85
CA ARG A 87 -9.30 -23.84 -10.82
C ARG A 87 -10.38 -24.92 -10.82
N TYR A 88 -10.71 -25.47 -11.99
CA TYR A 88 -11.92 -26.29 -12.18
C TYR A 88 -11.63 -27.74 -12.57
N SER A 89 -10.46 -28.26 -12.23
CA SER A 89 -10.20 -29.71 -12.33
C SER A 89 -11.19 -30.58 -11.51
N SER A 90 -12.11 -29.97 -10.74
CA SER A 90 -13.06 -30.64 -9.85
C SER A 90 -14.48 -30.02 -9.70
N THR A 91 -14.89 -28.93 -10.37
CA THR A 91 -16.19 -28.25 -10.11
C THR A 91 -17.03 -27.85 -11.34
N PHE A 92 -18.34 -27.67 -11.13
CA PHE A 92 -19.41 -27.57 -12.17
C PHE A 92 -19.48 -26.23 -12.95
N PHE A 93 -19.96 -26.36 -14.20
CA PHE A 93 -20.04 -25.39 -15.30
C PHE A 93 -20.60 -23.97 -15.01
N SER A 94 -21.61 -23.81 -14.14
CA SER A 94 -22.29 -22.51 -13.98
C SER A 94 -21.50 -21.48 -13.17
N GLU A 95 -20.56 -21.92 -12.34
CA GLU A 95 -19.72 -21.03 -11.54
C GLU A 95 -18.61 -20.39 -12.40
N LEU A 96 -18.13 -21.10 -13.42
CA LEU A 96 -17.02 -20.70 -14.29
C LEU A 96 -17.28 -19.37 -15.02
N TYR A 97 -18.47 -19.22 -15.61
CA TYR A 97 -18.85 -17.99 -16.32
C TYR A 97 -18.90 -16.78 -15.37
N ASN A 98 -19.46 -16.97 -14.16
CA ASN A 98 -19.56 -15.90 -13.18
C ASN A 98 -18.17 -15.52 -12.62
N GLU A 99 -17.27 -16.48 -12.43
CA GLU A 99 -15.90 -16.20 -12.00
C GLU A 99 -15.07 -15.49 -13.09
N VAL A 100 -15.20 -15.90 -14.36
CA VAL A 100 -14.61 -15.16 -15.48
C VAL A 100 -15.13 -13.73 -15.49
N LEU A 101 -16.45 -13.54 -15.41
CA LEU A 101 -17.07 -12.22 -15.37
C LEU A 101 -16.56 -11.37 -14.19
N LYS A 102 -16.34 -11.98 -13.01
CA LYS A 102 -15.76 -11.28 -11.84
C LYS A 102 -14.33 -10.81 -12.11
N ILE A 103 -13.51 -11.62 -12.78
CA ILE A 103 -12.11 -11.30 -13.11
C ILE A 103 -12.03 -10.21 -14.17
N THR A 104 -12.87 -10.33 -15.19
CA THR A 104 -12.75 -9.52 -16.41
C THR A 104 -13.58 -8.25 -16.33
N GLY A 105 -14.52 -8.17 -15.39
CA GLY A 105 -15.52 -7.10 -15.29
C GLY A 105 -16.55 -7.08 -16.42
N LYS A 106 -16.40 -7.95 -17.44
CA LYS A 106 -17.26 -8.02 -18.63
C LYS A 106 -17.36 -9.44 -19.19
N PRO A 107 -18.47 -9.82 -19.83
CA PRO A 107 -18.61 -11.14 -20.43
C PRO A 107 -17.71 -11.23 -21.67
N LEU A 108 -16.46 -11.65 -21.50
CA LEU A 108 -15.50 -11.83 -22.60
C LEU A 108 -15.85 -13.00 -23.51
N PHE A 109 -16.46 -14.02 -22.92
CA PHE A 109 -16.85 -15.25 -23.61
C PHE A 109 -18.33 -15.47 -23.39
N THR A 110 -18.99 -15.94 -24.42
CA THR A 110 -20.36 -16.43 -24.33
C THR A 110 -20.41 -17.66 -23.44
N LYS A 111 -21.57 -17.92 -22.83
CA LYS A 111 -21.79 -19.17 -22.09
C LYS A 111 -21.52 -20.41 -22.95
N ASP A 112 -21.77 -20.31 -24.26
CA ASP A 112 -21.58 -21.40 -25.20
C ASP A 112 -20.10 -21.67 -25.52
N GLU A 113 -19.26 -20.64 -25.63
CA GLU A 113 -17.79 -20.80 -25.77
C GLU A 113 -17.19 -21.46 -24.53
N ILE A 114 -17.57 -20.98 -23.33
CA ILE A 114 -17.13 -21.60 -22.08
C ILE A 114 -17.64 -23.05 -21.99
N LYS A 115 -18.84 -23.34 -22.51
CA LYS A 115 -19.41 -24.70 -22.55
C LYS A 115 -18.60 -25.61 -23.44
N ASP A 116 -18.32 -25.19 -24.67
CA ASP A 116 -17.51 -25.94 -25.61
C ASP A 116 -16.09 -26.21 -25.05
N TRP A 117 -15.48 -25.22 -24.39
CA TRP A 117 -14.20 -25.38 -23.72
C TRP A 117 -14.27 -26.37 -22.56
N SER A 118 -15.27 -26.24 -21.68
CA SER A 118 -15.46 -27.17 -20.57
C SER A 118 -15.66 -28.60 -21.08
N GLU A 119 -16.45 -28.81 -22.13
CA GLU A 119 -16.65 -30.11 -22.74
C GLU A 119 -15.34 -30.66 -23.32
N LYS A 120 -14.50 -29.82 -23.93
CA LYS A 120 -13.17 -30.21 -24.42
C LYS A 120 -12.20 -30.55 -23.29
N ILE A 121 -12.23 -29.81 -22.18
CA ILE A 121 -11.40 -30.01 -20.98
C ILE A 121 -11.81 -31.31 -20.23
N PHE A 122 -13.11 -31.55 -20.06
CA PHE A 122 -13.63 -32.71 -19.32
C PHE A 122 -13.70 -34.01 -20.14
N LYS A 123 -13.88 -33.95 -21.48
CA LYS A 123 -13.94 -35.16 -22.33
C LYS A 123 -12.58 -35.83 -22.55
N LYS A 124 -11.47 -35.16 -22.26
CA LYS A 124 -10.14 -35.78 -22.23
C LYS A 124 -9.71 -35.93 -20.77
N ASN A 125 -9.30 -37.12 -20.35
CA ASN A 125 -8.65 -37.39 -19.06
C ASN A 125 -7.30 -36.63 -18.97
N HIS A 126 -7.34 -35.30 -18.89
CA HIS A 126 -6.23 -34.40 -19.14
C HIS A 126 -5.71 -33.72 -17.87
N PHE A 127 -5.61 -34.47 -16.77
CA PHE A 127 -4.65 -34.14 -15.70
C PHE A 127 -3.18 -34.18 -16.18
N ARG A 128 -2.95 -34.69 -17.40
CA ARG A 128 -1.67 -34.67 -18.12
C ARG A 128 -1.75 -34.00 -19.48
N MET A 129 -2.62 -33.01 -19.66
CA MET A 129 -2.23 -32.00 -20.65
C MET A 129 -1.04 -31.29 -20.04
N GLU A 130 0.15 -31.72 -20.44
CA GLU A 130 1.14 -30.75 -20.90
C GLU A 130 0.35 -29.83 -21.84
N LEU A 131 -0.31 -28.80 -21.31
CA LEU A 131 -0.27 -27.49 -21.93
C LEU A 131 1.21 -27.38 -22.29
N ARG A 132 1.54 -27.59 -23.56
CA ARG A 132 2.90 -27.42 -24.08
C ARG A 132 3.18 -25.95 -23.84
N ARG A 133 3.61 -25.64 -22.61
CA ARG A 133 3.80 -24.27 -22.16
C ARG A 133 4.87 -23.74 -23.08
N GLU A 134 4.54 -22.68 -23.80
CA GLU A 134 5.56 -21.91 -24.49
C GLU A 134 6.61 -21.55 -23.43
N PHE A 135 7.88 -21.78 -23.74
CA PHE A 135 8.95 -21.46 -22.80
C PHE A 135 8.99 -19.96 -22.58
N ASN A 136 9.30 -19.56 -21.35
CA ASN A 136 9.47 -18.15 -21.02
C ASN A 136 10.70 -17.63 -21.77
N LYS A 137 10.49 -16.85 -22.83
CA LYS A 137 11.55 -16.33 -23.70
C LYS A 137 12.62 -15.54 -22.92
N ILE A 138 12.22 -14.81 -21.87
CA ILE A 138 13.13 -14.04 -21.01
C ILE A 138 13.98 -14.97 -20.15
N ALA A 139 13.39 -16.02 -19.58
CA ALA A 139 14.13 -17.02 -18.81
C ALA A 139 15.08 -17.84 -19.69
N LEU A 140 14.66 -18.23 -20.91
CA LEU A 140 15.54 -18.85 -21.90
C LEU A 140 16.73 -17.95 -22.23
N MET A 141 16.49 -16.64 -22.37
CA MET A 141 17.54 -15.66 -22.61
C MET A 141 18.54 -15.61 -21.47
N GLY A 142 18.06 -15.56 -20.24
CA GLY A 142 18.90 -15.60 -19.04
C GLY A 142 19.79 -16.85 -18.96
N PHE A 143 19.22 -18.00 -19.33
CA PHE A 143 19.97 -19.25 -19.41
C PHE A 143 21.10 -19.17 -20.44
N LEU A 144 20.83 -18.63 -21.64
CA LEU A 144 21.83 -18.45 -22.68
C LEU A 144 22.92 -17.43 -22.29
N ILE A 145 22.55 -16.34 -21.61
CA ILE A 145 23.48 -15.34 -21.07
C ILE A 145 24.44 -15.99 -20.07
N CYS A 146 23.95 -16.83 -19.17
CA CYS A 146 24.80 -17.57 -18.22
C CYS A 146 25.88 -18.37 -18.93
N LEU A 147 25.51 -19.12 -19.98
CA LEU A 147 26.47 -19.92 -20.77
C LEU A 147 27.46 -19.04 -21.54
N LYS A 148 27.02 -17.89 -22.05
CA LYS A 148 27.91 -16.93 -22.73
C LYS A 148 28.93 -16.34 -21.78
N VAL A 149 28.51 -15.94 -20.57
CA VAL A 149 29.40 -15.39 -19.51
C VAL A 149 30.46 -16.42 -19.10
N GLN A 150 30.09 -17.70 -19.11
CA GLN A 150 31.02 -18.82 -18.90
C GLN A 150 31.91 -19.12 -20.12
N ASN A 151 31.90 -18.26 -21.15
CA ASN A 151 32.64 -18.41 -22.40
C ASN A 151 32.34 -19.69 -23.20
N LYS A 152 31.16 -20.29 -23.04
CA LYS A 152 30.74 -21.40 -23.89
C LYS A 152 30.46 -20.91 -25.32
N SER A 153 30.65 -21.78 -26.31
CA SER A 153 30.29 -21.50 -27.69
C SER A 153 28.77 -21.52 -27.90
N ALA A 154 28.27 -20.88 -28.96
CA ALA A 154 26.85 -20.89 -29.30
C ALA A 154 26.31 -22.31 -29.53
N LYS A 155 27.13 -23.21 -30.08
CA LYS A 155 26.78 -24.62 -30.29
C LYS A 155 26.63 -25.38 -28.97
N GLU A 156 27.55 -25.18 -28.03
CA GLU A 156 27.44 -25.75 -26.69
C GLU A 156 26.24 -25.17 -25.94
N ALA A 157 25.98 -23.87 -26.09
CA ALA A 157 24.84 -23.22 -25.47
C ALA A 157 23.50 -23.76 -25.99
N HIS A 158 23.38 -23.92 -27.31
CA HIS A 158 22.24 -24.55 -27.96
C HIS A 158 22.05 -26.00 -27.50
N SER A 159 23.13 -26.79 -27.44
CA SER A 159 23.07 -28.18 -26.95
C SER A 159 22.61 -28.27 -25.50
N ASN A 160 23.14 -27.43 -24.61
CA ASN A 160 22.71 -27.38 -23.20
C ASN A 160 21.25 -26.95 -23.08
N LEU A 161 20.80 -25.99 -23.90
CA LEU A 161 19.41 -25.56 -23.90
C LEU A 161 18.48 -26.69 -24.36
N LEU A 162 18.85 -27.41 -25.42
CA LEU A 162 18.10 -28.56 -25.94
C LEU A 162 18.00 -29.69 -24.91
N GLU A 163 19.07 -29.97 -24.16
CA GLU A 163 19.08 -30.99 -23.10
C GLU A 163 18.08 -30.64 -21.99
N VAL A 164 18.09 -29.39 -21.54
CA VAL A 164 17.23 -28.92 -20.44
C VAL A 164 15.76 -28.82 -20.86
N THR A 165 15.51 -28.40 -22.10
CA THR A 165 14.14 -28.16 -22.60
C THR A 165 13.53 -29.39 -23.27
N ARG A 166 14.34 -30.40 -23.63
CA ARG A 166 13.98 -31.64 -24.35
C ARG A 166 13.34 -31.44 -25.71
N GLN A 167 13.32 -30.22 -26.23
CA GLN A 167 12.83 -29.87 -27.57
C GLN A 167 13.54 -28.62 -28.06
N GLU A 168 13.56 -28.41 -29.38
CA GLU A 168 14.19 -27.23 -29.95
C GLU A 168 13.29 -26.00 -29.72
N VAL A 169 13.69 -25.14 -28.79
CA VAL A 169 12.93 -23.96 -28.36
C VAL A 169 13.44 -22.66 -28.98
N VAL A 170 14.72 -22.64 -29.35
CA VAL A 170 15.42 -21.51 -29.97
C VAL A 170 16.42 -22.09 -30.96
N ASP A 171 16.24 -21.76 -32.23
CA ASP A 171 17.10 -22.25 -33.31
C ASP A 171 18.57 -21.81 -33.11
N LEU A 172 19.51 -22.65 -33.52
CA LEU A 172 20.95 -22.35 -33.43
C LEU A 172 21.31 -20.99 -34.07
N GLU A 173 20.69 -20.62 -35.19
CA GLU A 173 20.92 -19.32 -35.85
C GLU A 173 20.60 -18.14 -34.93
N LYS A 174 19.52 -18.23 -34.14
CA LYS A 174 19.14 -17.20 -33.17
C LYS A 174 20.10 -17.16 -31.99
N VAL A 175 20.58 -18.32 -31.53
CA VAL A 175 21.61 -18.39 -30.47
C VAL A 175 22.93 -17.79 -30.98
N GLU A 176 23.34 -18.09 -32.20
CA GLU A 176 24.53 -17.50 -32.82
C GLU A 176 24.39 -15.99 -33.01
N ALA A 177 23.22 -15.49 -33.42
CA ALA A 177 22.94 -14.06 -33.50
C ALA A 177 23.07 -13.39 -32.12
N LEU A 178 22.46 -13.99 -31.08
CA LEU A 178 22.58 -13.51 -29.69
C LEU A 178 24.03 -13.47 -29.21
N PHE A 179 24.83 -14.49 -29.55
CA PHE A 179 26.22 -14.60 -29.11
C PHE A 179 27.16 -13.66 -29.87
N LYS A 180 26.75 -13.16 -31.05
CA LYS A 180 27.48 -12.18 -31.87
C LYS A 180 27.20 -10.74 -31.44
N ASP A 181 25.96 -10.43 -31.05
CA ASP A 181 25.55 -9.10 -30.63
C ASP A 181 24.89 -9.13 -29.24
N THR A 182 25.73 -9.10 -28.21
CA THR A 182 25.28 -8.95 -26.83
C THR A 182 25.11 -7.49 -26.42
N THR A 183 25.52 -6.55 -27.27
CA THR A 183 25.62 -5.11 -27.00
C THR A 183 24.26 -4.49 -26.63
N HIS A 184 23.16 -5.04 -27.17
CA HIS A 184 21.81 -4.60 -26.83
C HIS A 184 21.34 -4.95 -25.40
N TYR A 185 22.02 -5.88 -24.70
CA TYR A 185 21.66 -6.31 -23.35
C TYR A 185 22.66 -5.85 -22.27
N PHE A 186 23.85 -5.45 -22.69
CA PHE A 186 24.91 -4.93 -21.82
C PHE A 186 25.28 -3.52 -22.27
N VAL A 187 24.41 -2.54 -22.00
CA VAL A 187 24.80 -1.14 -22.15
C VAL A 187 25.71 -0.77 -20.98
N GLN A 188 26.99 -1.03 -21.14
CA GLN A 188 28.05 -0.35 -20.41
C GLN A 188 28.74 0.54 -21.45
N GLU A 189 28.10 1.66 -21.80
CA GLU A 189 28.76 2.68 -22.62
C GLU A 189 29.82 3.38 -21.77
N ASP A 190 31.09 3.14 -22.12
CA ASP A 190 32.24 3.88 -21.63
C ASP A 190 32.19 5.31 -22.20
N PHE A 191 31.42 6.18 -21.55
CA PHE A 191 31.46 7.61 -21.83
C PHE A 191 32.68 8.25 -21.18
N THR A 192 33.45 9.00 -21.96
CA THR A 192 34.55 9.83 -21.49
C THR A 192 34.06 10.86 -20.46
N GLU A 193 34.80 11.01 -19.35
CA GLU A 193 34.53 11.97 -18.24
C GLU A 193 34.18 13.39 -18.70
N GLU A 194 34.67 13.80 -19.86
CA GLU A 194 34.51 15.14 -20.44
C GLU A 194 33.06 15.41 -20.92
N LEU A 195 32.32 14.37 -21.31
CA LEU A 195 30.91 14.47 -21.72
C LEU A 195 29.98 14.66 -20.52
N TRP A 196 30.31 14.08 -19.36
CA TRP A 196 29.55 14.23 -18.11
C TRP A 196 29.74 15.60 -17.47
N LYS A 197 30.89 16.26 -17.67
CA LYS A 197 31.15 17.61 -17.17
C LYS A 197 30.42 18.72 -17.95
N ALA A 198 29.98 18.43 -19.18
CA ALA A 198 29.37 19.41 -20.08
C ALA A 198 27.84 19.52 -19.96
N VAL A 199 27.17 18.57 -19.30
CA VAL A 199 25.70 18.58 -19.18
C VAL A 199 25.31 19.09 -17.80
N HIS A 200 24.30 19.97 -17.72
CA HIS A 200 23.58 20.28 -16.47
C HIS A 200 22.74 19.09 -15.97
N GLN A 201 23.29 17.87 -16.04
CA GLN A 201 22.68 16.59 -15.72
C GLN A 201 22.18 16.55 -14.28
N TYR A 202 22.87 17.22 -13.35
CA TYR A 202 22.43 17.25 -11.95
C TYR A 202 21.04 17.89 -11.82
N HIS A 203 20.82 19.09 -12.37
CA HIS A 203 19.53 19.78 -12.26
C HIS A 203 18.42 19.09 -13.07
N ILE A 204 18.76 18.46 -14.20
CA ILE A 204 17.80 17.69 -14.99
C ILE A 204 17.42 16.41 -14.25
N MET A 205 18.40 15.69 -13.69
CA MET A 205 18.18 14.44 -12.96
C MET A 205 17.49 14.69 -11.62
N GLU A 206 17.80 15.79 -10.93
CA GLU A 206 17.10 16.25 -9.73
C GLU A 206 15.62 16.49 -10.04
N LYS A 207 15.31 17.17 -11.15
CA LYS A 207 13.91 17.32 -11.62
C LYS A 207 13.28 15.98 -11.99
N ILE A 208 14.00 15.08 -12.67
CA ILE A 208 13.48 13.75 -13.00
C ILE A 208 13.17 12.97 -11.72
N VAL A 209 14.09 12.92 -10.75
CA VAL A 209 13.90 12.27 -9.45
C VAL A 209 12.72 12.90 -8.70
N PHE A 210 12.58 14.22 -8.75
CA PHE A 210 11.48 14.94 -8.11
C PHE A 210 10.10 14.48 -8.62
N PHE A 211 9.96 14.26 -9.94
CA PHE A 211 8.71 13.82 -10.56
C PHE A 211 8.59 12.30 -10.77
N ALA A 212 9.66 11.55 -10.54
CA ALA A 212 9.69 10.11 -10.72
C ALA A 212 8.81 9.41 -9.67
N ASP A 213 7.99 8.48 -10.14
CA ASP A 213 7.25 7.55 -9.29
C ASP A 213 8.21 6.58 -8.55
N LEU A 214 7.66 5.79 -7.63
CA LEU A 214 8.44 4.88 -6.79
C LEU A 214 9.22 3.82 -7.60
N ASP A 215 8.65 3.33 -8.70
CA ASP A 215 9.28 2.30 -9.53
C ASP A 215 10.40 2.92 -10.38
N VAL A 216 10.18 4.10 -10.97
CA VAL A 216 11.20 4.86 -11.68
C VAL A 216 12.34 5.25 -10.74
N ARG A 217 12.05 5.74 -9.52
CA ARG A 217 13.07 6.02 -8.50
C ARG A 217 13.87 4.77 -8.16
N LYS A 218 13.21 3.62 -7.97
CA LYS A 218 13.90 2.36 -7.72
C LYS A 218 14.83 1.98 -8.88
N SER A 219 14.35 2.10 -10.13
CA SER A 219 15.18 1.86 -11.31
C SER A 219 16.36 2.82 -11.37
N LEU A 220 16.14 4.12 -11.10
CA LEU A 220 17.19 5.14 -11.07
C LEU A 220 18.23 4.88 -9.98
N HIS A 221 17.81 4.49 -8.77
CA HIS A 221 18.68 4.13 -7.64
C HIS A 221 19.64 2.98 -7.99
N GLN A 222 19.26 2.11 -8.94
CA GLN A 222 20.07 1.01 -9.45
C GLN A 222 21.07 1.41 -10.55
N THR A 223 21.07 2.65 -11.05
CA THR A 223 21.89 3.06 -12.21
C THR A 223 23.29 3.57 -11.87
N GLY A 224 23.50 4.24 -10.73
CA GLY A 224 24.81 4.81 -10.40
C GLY A 224 24.87 5.46 -9.02
N GLY A 225 26.07 5.48 -8.42
CA GLY A 225 26.28 5.95 -7.04
C GLY A 225 25.78 7.37 -6.80
N TRP A 226 26.07 8.33 -7.69
CA TRP A 226 25.61 9.71 -7.51
C TRP A 226 24.08 9.87 -7.64
N ILE A 227 23.41 9.08 -8.49
CA ILE A 227 21.94 9.07 -8.61
C ILE A 227 21.33 8.43 -7.36
N ARG A 228 21.98 7.39 -6.84
CA ARG A 228 21.63 6.77 -5.57
C ARG A 228 21.69 7.78 -4.44
N ASP A 229 22.82 8.47 -4.27
CA ASP A 229 23.00 9.51 -3.26
C ASP A 229 21.97 10.63 -3.43
N LEU A 230 21.67 11.03 -4.67
CA LEU A 230 20.63 12.02 -4.97
C LEU A 230 19.25 11.51 -4.51
N ILE A 231 18.89 10.27 -4.81
CA ILE A 231 17.61 9.68 -4.41
C ILE A 231 17.53 9.53 -2.90
N ASP A 232 18.59 9.07 -2.24
CA ASP A 232 18.62 8.81 -0.80
C ASP A 232 18.55 10.11 0.02
N THR A 233 19.09 11.21 -0.52
CA THR A 233 19.10 12.51 0.14
C THR A 233 17.89 13.39 -0.18
N HIS A 234 17.25 13.21 -1.34
CA HIS A 234 16.08 14.02 -1.70
C HIS A 234 14.81 13.55 -1.00
N PRO A 235 14.12 14.40 -0.22
CA PRO A 235 12.82 14.05 0.35
C PRO A 235 11.82 13.64 -0.74
N TYR A 236 11.00 12.66 -0.43
CA TYR A 236 9.94 12.19 -1.32
C TYR A 236 8.63 12.13 -0.56
N GLU A 237 7.72 13.02 -0.94
CA GLU A 237 6.39 13.07 -0.36
C GLU A 237 5.42 12.33 -1.26
N ILE A 238 4.66 11.41 -0.68
CA ILE A 238 3.53 10.74 -1.33
C ILE A 238 2.28 11.42 -0.79
N ASP A 239 1.51 12.07 -1.66
CA ASP A 239 0.45 12.98 -1.22
C ASP A 239 -0.64 12.21 -0.47
N CYS A 240 -1.08 11.08 -1.04
CA CYS A 240 -2.13 10.26 -0.46
C CYS A 240 -2.02 8.79 -0.86
N ILE A 241 -2.25 7.89 0.09
CA ILE A 241 -2.49 6.46 -0.13
C ILE A 241 -3.85 6.10 0.47
N ASN A 242 -4.74 5.55 -0.34
CA ASN A 242 -6.04 5.03 0.07
C ASN A 242 -5.99 3.50 -0.02
N ILE A 243 -6.29 2.84 1.10
CA ILE A 243 -6.34 1.39 1.20
C ILE A 243 -7.76 0.99 1.59
N ASP A 244 -8.41 0.24 0.72
CA ASP A 244 -9.75 -0.30 0.95
C ASP A 244 -9.70 -1.82 1.13
N PHE A 245 -10.18 -2.27 2.29
CA PHE A 245 -10.43 -3.68 2.61
C PHE A 245 -11.90 -3.99 2.42
N SER A 246 -12.21 -4.65 1.31
CA SER A 246 -13.50 -5.30 1.11
C SER A 246 -13.36 -6.82 1.28
N ASN A 247 -14.48 -7.52 1.44
CA ASN A 247 -14.50 -8.96 1.80
C ASN A 247 -13.61 -9.84 0.88
N ASP A 248 -13.49 -9.49 -0.41
CA ASP A 248 -12.81 -10.33 -1.42
C ASP A 248 -11.66 -9.63 -2.14
N HIS A 249 -11.38 -8.35 -1.86
CA HIS A 249 -10.25 -7.65 -2.48
C HIS A 249 -9.67 -6.53 -1.61
N ILE A 250 -8.37 -6.28 -1.79
CA ILE A 250 -7.69 -5.05 -1.36
C ILE A 250 -7.54 -4.14 -2.57
N GLN A 251 -7.88 -2.87 -2.42
CA GLN A 251 -7.58 -1.85 -3.41
C GLN A 251 -6.65 -0.80 -2.82
N ILE A 252 -5.59 -0.48 -3.56
CA ILE A 252 -4.65 0.60 -3.26
C ILE A 252 -4.84 1.66 -4.33
N LYS A 253 -5.28 2.85 -3.93
CA LYS A 253 -5.34 4.04 -4.78
C LYS A 253 -4.44 5.11 -4.20
N SER A 254 -3.50 5.57 -4.99
CA SER A 254 -2.53 6.58 -4.61
C SER A 254 -2.48 7.66 -5.68
N ASP A 255 -1.78 8.75 -5.33
CA ASP A 255 -1.24 9.68 -6.30
C ASP A 255 -0.41 8.93 -7.38
N PRO A 256 -0.14 9.51 -8.57
CA PRO A 256 0.54 8.81 -9.67
C PRO A 256 1.94 8.25 -9.30
N LYS A 257 2.45 8.59 -8.11
CA LYS A 257 3.73 8.14 -7.54
C LYS A 257 3.72 6.68 -7.08
N ILE A 258 2.56 6.08 -6.82
CA ILE A 258 2.41 4.64 -6.60
C ILE A 258 1.39 4.09 -7.61
N PRO A 259 1.67 2.96 -8.29
CA PRO A 259 0.70 2.32 -9.18
C PRO A 259 -0.58 1.93 -8.44
N GLN A 260 -1.73 2.29 -9.01
CA GLN A 260 -3.01 1.83 -8.50
C GLN A 260 -3.14 0.32 -8.72
N GLN A 261 -3.47 -0.40 -7.65
CA GLN A 261 -3.52 -1.85 -7.67
C GLN A 261 -4.78 -2.39 -6.99
N LYS A 262 -5.40 -3.39 -7.59
CA LYS A 262 -6.49 -4.17 -6.98
C LYS A 262 -6.09 -5.63 -6.91
N PHE A 263 -6.11 -6.17 -5.70
CA PHE A 263 -5.77 -7.55 -5.39
C PHE A 263 -7.05 -8.29 -5.02
N GLN A 264 -7.48 -9.23 -5.86
CA GLN A 264 -8.65 -10.05 -5.60
C GLN A 264 -8.21 -11.45 -5.16
N ASN A 265 -8.73 -11.90 -4.03
CA ASN A 265 -8.42 -13.24 -3.53
C ASN A 265 -9.11 -14.31 -4.37
N PHE A 266 -8.37 -15.33 -4.78
CA PHE A 266 -8.89 -16.51 -5.45
C PHE A 266 -8.47 -17.76 -4.67
N PHE A 267 -9.31 -18.16 -3.72
CA PHE A 267 -9.09 -19.30 -2.81
C PHE A 267 -8.52 -20.54 -3.54
N GLY A 268 -7.42 -21.08 -3.00
CA GLY A 268 -6.70 -22.24 -3.55
C GLY A 268 -5.95 -22.02 -4.88
N CYS A 269 -6.04 -20.84 -5.50
CA CYS A 269 -5.42 -20.54 -6.81
C CYS A 269 -4.45 -19.35 -6.80
N GLY A 270 -4.50 -18.50 -5.77
CA GLY A 270 -3.62 -17.35 -5.61
C GLY A 270 -4.39 -16.04 -5.62
N CYS A 271 -3.81 -15.00 -6.23
CA CYS A 271 -4.40 -13.67 -6.28
C CYS A 271 -4.39 -13.13 -7.71
N VAL A 272 -5.51 -12.56 -8.14
CA VAL A 272 -5.57 -11.77 -9.37
C VAL A 272 -5.20 -10.33 -9.04
N VAL A 273 -4.22 -9.81 -9.74
CA VAL A 273 -3.73 -8.45 -9.58
C VAL A 273 -4.12 -7.65 -10.82
N HIS A 274 -4.84 -6.57 -10.60
CA HIS A 274 -5.06 -5.52 -11.59
C HIS A 274 -4.09 -4.38 -11.29
N SER A 275 -3.24 -4.05 -12.24
CA SER A 275 -2.26 -2.96 -12.13
C SER A 275 -2.25 -2.19 -13.43
N GLY A 276 -2.86 -1.00 -13.45
CA GLY A 276 -3.10 -0.25 -14.70
C GLY A 276 -3.89 -1.08 -15.72
N ASN A 277 -3.35 -1.23 -16.93
CA ASN A 277 -3.99 -1.99 -18.02
C ASN A 277 -3.60 -3.49 -18.07
N GLN A 278 -2.92 -3.97 -17.03
CA GLN A 278 -2.49 -5.36 -16.93
C GLN A 278 -3.31 -6.11 -15.88
N VAL A 279 -3.70 -7.33 -16.23
CA VAL A 279 -4.35 -8.29 -15.32
C VAL A 279 -3.54 -9.56 -15.33
N TYR A 280 -3.05 -9.98 -14.18
CA TYR A 280 -2.30 -11.22 -14.06
C TYR A 280 -2.69 -11.99 -12.81
N LEU A 281 -2.63 -13.32 -12.90
CA LEU A 281 -2.76 -14.21 -11.77
C LEU A 281 -1.37 -14.51 -11.21
N GLU A 282 -1.17 -14.17 -9.94
CA GLU A 282 -0.01 -14.58 -9.18
C GLU A 282 -0.37 -15.87 -8.42
N LYS A 283 0.28 -16.99 -8.80
CA LYS A 283 0.02 -18.31 -8.23
C LYS A 283 0.68 -18.40 -6.86
N ILE A 284 -0.10 -18.41 -5.78
CA ILE A 284 0.41 -18.47 -4.40
C ILE A 284 -0.38 -19.52 -3.61
N GLN A 285 0.33 -20.34 -2.82
CA GLN A 285 -0.19 -21.57 -2.21
C GLN A 285 -1.04 -21.39 -0.92
N HIS A 286 -1.25 -20.19 -0.38
CA HIS A 286 -2.08 -19.99 0.82
C HIS A 286 -3.16 -18.90 0.71
N ASP A 287 -4.21 -19.08 1.52
CA ASP A 287 -5.50 -18.37 1.47
C ASP A 287 -5.47 -16.89 1.94
N PHE A 288 -4.35 -16.37 2.45
CA PHE A 288 -4.26 -15.03 3.07
C PHE A 288 -3.28 -14.05 2.39
N HIS A 289 -2.72 -14.37 1.22
CA HIS A 289 -1.55 -13.64 0.69
C HIS A 289 -1.79 -12.30 0.01
N TYR A 290 -3.01 -11.91 -0.38
CA TYR A 290 -3.26 -10.55 -0.89
C TYR A 290 -2.88 -9.47 0.16
N LYS A 291 -2.91 -9.83 1.46
CA LYS A 291 -2.36 -9.03 2.57
C LYS A 291 -0.84 -8.94 2.57
N CYS A 292 -0.14 -10.01 2.19
CA CYS A 292 1.32 -10.01 2.03
C CYS A 292 1.76 -9.08 0.90
N HIS A 293 0.96 -8.90 -0.15
CA HIS A 293 1.25 -7.92 -1.20
C HIS A 293 1.24 -6.50 -0.66
N LEU A 294 0.20 -6.14 0.08
CA LEU A 294 0.14 -4.84 0.74
C LEU A 294 1.30 -4.68 1.72
N LYS A 295 1.58 -5.67 2.56
CA LYS A 295 2.72 -5.68 3.48
C LYS A 295 4.04 -5.48 2.75
N ARG A 296 4.22 -6.11 1.58
CA ARG A 296 5.41 -5.93 0.73
C ARG A 296 5.52 -4.52 0.17
N ILE A 297 4.41 -3.91 -0.25
CA ILE A 297 4.39 -2.52 -0.74
C ILE A 297 4.73 -1.57 0.40
N LEU A 298 4.06 -1.71 1.55
CA LEU A 298 4.32 -0.89 2.72
C LEU A 298 5.74 -1.07 3.26
N ARG A 299 6.29 -2.30 3.26
CA ARG A 299 7.70 -2.57 3.60
C ARG A 299 8.68 -1.85 2.68
N LYS A 300 8.41 -1.83 1.36
CA LYS A 300 9.25 -1.08 0.42
C LYS A 300 9.25 0.40 0.75
N ILE A 301 8.08 0.96 1.07
CA ILE A 301 7.95 2.36 1.45
C ILE A 301 8.65 2.64 2.78
N SER A 302 8.44 1.81 3.81
CA SER A 302 9.06 1.98 5.13
C SER A 302 10.58 1.78 5.13
N SER A 303 11.12 0.99 4.19
CA SER A 303 12.56 0.78 4.04
C SER A 303 13.32 2.00 3.52
N LEU A 304 12.62 3.01 2.99
CA LEU A 304 13.22 4.20 2.41
C LEU A 304 13.11 5.37 3.40
N GLU A 305 14.24 5.79 3.96
CA GLU A 305 14.30 6.78 5.04
C GLU A 305 13.89 8.20 4.63
N ASN A 306 13.82 8.50 3.34
CA ASN A 306 13.48 9.83 2.83
C ASN A 306 12.03 9.94 2.36
N ILE A 307 11.21 8.88 2.52
CA ILE A 307 9.80 8.89 2.11
C ILE A 307 8.90 9.30 3.28
N THR A 308 7.98 10.23 3.01
CA THR A 308 6.88 10.58 3.91
C THR A 308 5.55 10.48 3.17
N ILE A 309 4.53 9.94 3.81
CA ILE A 309 3.17 9.89 3.28
C ILE A 309 2.39 11.06 3.89
N GLY A 310 1.88 11.97 3.08
CA GLY A 310 1.04 13.09 3.50
C GLY A 310 -0.24 12.58 4.16
N SER A 311 -1.03 11.79 3.46
CA SER A 311 -2.28 11.22 3.99
C SER A 311 -2.39 9.71 3.75
N LEU A 312 -2.55 8.93 4.82
CA LEU A 312 -2.92 7.53 4.72
C LEU A 312 -4.39 7.37 5.09
N LYS A 313 -5.23 6.96 4.13
CA LYS A 313 -6.65 6.68 4.35
C LYS A 313 -6.90 5.18 4.32
N LEU A 314 -7.45 4.67 5.41
CA LEU A 314 -7.73 3.26 5.58
C LEU A 314 -9.21 3.03 5.83
N ARG A 315 -9.82 2.25 4.95
CA ARG A 315 -11.16 1.72 5.11
C ARG A 315 -11.07 0.24 5.42
N ALA A 316 -11.38 -0.13 6.66
CA ALA A 316 -11.43 -1.54 7.05
C ALA A 316 -12.73 -1.84 7.81
N ASN A 317 -13.51 -2.80 7.31
CA ASN A 317 -14.67 -3.29 8.04
C ASN A 317 -14.23 -4.30 9.11
N LEU A 318 -14.01 -3.81 10.33
CA LEU A 318 -13.41 -4.58 11.43
C LEU A 318 -14.43 -5.43 12.21
N THR A 319 -15.74 -5.30 11.94
CA THR A 319 -16.74 -6.25 12.47
C THR A 319 -16.54 -7.66 11.94
N ARG A 320 -15.92 -7.80 10.76
CA ARG A 320 -15.65 -9.09 10.11
C ARG A 320 -14.17 -9.46 10.10
N VAL A 321 -13.28 -8.47 10.00
CA VAL A 321 -11.83 -8.67 10.01
C VAL A 321 -11.35 -8.70 11.47
N ARG A 322 -10.93 -9.86 11.98
CA ARG A 322 -10.35 -9.95 13.34
C ARG A 322 -9.14 -9.01 13.45
N ALA A 323 -8.84 -8.45 14.63
CA ALA A 323 -7.63 -7.63 14.81
C ALA A 323 -6.34 -8.35 14.37
N SER A 324 -6.28 -9.68 14.56
CA SER A 324 -5.18 -10.55 14.07
C SER A 324 -5.05 -10.60 12.54
N GLU A 325 -6.11 -10.24 11.81
CA GLU A 325 -6.14 -10.20 10.37
C GLU A 325 -5.62 -8.88 9.77
N LEU A 326 -5.28 -7.91 10.62
CA LEU A 326 -4.69 -6.61 10.28
C LEU A 326 -3.16 -6.56 10.48
N ASP A 327 -2.47 -7.70 10.60
CA ASP A 327 -0.99 -7.76 10.56
C ASP A 327 -0.43 -7.52 9.13
N ILE A 328 -0.90 -6.44 8.51
CA ILE A 328 -0.57 -5.98 7.16
C ILE A 328 0.54 -4.93 7.18
N PHE A 329 0.74 -4.26 8.32
CA PHE A 329 1.73 -3.21 8.43
C PHE A 329 3.13 -3.82 8.65
N PRO A 330 4.18 -3.18 8.11
CA PRO A 330 5.55 -3.57 8.35
C PRO A 330 5.90 -3.51 9.85
N THR A 331 6.95 -4.24 10.21
CA THR A 331 7.62 -4.11 11.51
C THR A 331 8.32 -2.76 11.64
N GLU A 332 8.78 -2.21 10.52
CA GLU A 332 9.36 -0.89 10.42
C GLU A 332 8.26 0.18 10.46
N THR A 333 8.55 1.32 11.09
CA THR A 333 7.58 2.40 11.22
C THR A 333 7.42 3.18 9.90
N LEU A 334 6.18 3.45 9.51
CA LEU A 334 5.85 4.33 8.40
C LEU A 334 5.85 5.79 8.85
N ARG A 335 6.44 6.66 8.04
CA ARG A 335 6.38 8.11 8.24
C ARG A 335 5.13 8.64 7.55
N ILE A 336 4.08 8.87 8.33
CA ILE A 336 2.82 9.41 7.85
C ILE A 336 2.50 10.70 8.60
N THR A 337 1.93 11.69 7.91
CA THR A 337 1.55 12.97 8.54
C THR A 337 0.11 12.94 9.04
N ASN A 338 -0.81 12.45 8.20
CA ASN A 338 -2.25 12.41 8.50
C ASN A 338 -2.77 10.98 8.36
N PHE A 339 -3.51 10.50 9.35
CA PHE A 339 -4.14 9.18 9.34
C PHE A 339 -5.66 9.30 9.38
N TYR A 340 -6.31 8.73 8.36
CA TYR A 340 -7.76 8.70 8.22
C TYR A 340 -8.24 7.26 8.35
N LEU A 341 -9.18 7.02 9.25
CA LEU A 341 -9.58 5.68 9.61
C LEU A 341 -11.10 5.60 9.74
N LYS A 342 -11.71 4.66 9.01
CA LYS A 342 -13.10 4.25 9.25
C LYS A 342 -13.13 2.87 9.88
N VAL A 343 -13.68 2.77 11.09
CA VAL A 343 -13.72 1.54 11.89
C VAL A 343 -15.04 1.38 12.63
N ASP A 344 -15.29 0.20 13.18
CA ASP A 344 -16.49 -0.06 13.97
C ASP A 344 -16.31 0.22 15.46
N ILE A 345 -15.06 0.16 15.94
CA ILE A 345 -14.70 0.41 17.34
C ILE A 345 -13.44 1.26 17.37
N PHE A 346 -13.47 2.38 18.09
CA PHE A 346 -12.33 3.31 18.18
C PHE A 346 -11.04 2.63 18.67
N HIS A 347 -11.14 1.68 19.61
CA HIS A 347 -9.99 0.93 20.14
C HIS A 347 -9.16 0.22 19.05
N ALA A 348 -9.73 -0.04 17.88
CA ALA A 348 -9.00 -0.63 16.77
C ALA A 348 -7.87 0.27 16.24
N ILE A 349 -7.89 1.58 16.52
CA ILE A 349 -6.80 2.49 16.18
C ILE A 349 -5.45 2.00 16.72
N LEU A 350 -5.46 1.36 17.89
CA LEU A 350 -4.27 0.84 18.56
C LEU A 350 -3.51 -0.20 17.74
N ASN A 351 -4.21 -0.94 16.89
CA ASN A 351 -3.59 -1.92 16.00
C ASN A 351 -2.70 -1.28 14.93
N PHE A 352 -2.84 0.03 14.71
CA PHE A 352 -2.11 0.77 13.68
C PHE A 352 -1.06 1.72 14.27
N MET A 353 -1.28 2.28 15.46
CA MET A 353 -0.38 3.27 16.05
C MET A 353 1.07 2.79 16.15
N GLY A 354 1.29 1.52 16.52
CA GLY A 354 2.63 0.95 16.62
C GLY A 354 3.40 0.87 15.29
N SER A 355 2.70 1.01 14.16
CA SER A 355 3.30 0.96 12.82
C SER A 355 3.68 2.34 12.28
N PHE A 356 3.49 3.42 13.04
CA PHE A 356 3.77 4.80 12.60
C PHE A 356 4.90 5.43 13.39
N SER A 357 5.66 6.30 12.73
CA SER A 357 6.70 7.11 13.37
C SER A 357 6.04 8.20 14.22
N PRO A 358 6.35 8.29 15.53
CA PRO A 358 5.72 9.26 16.43
C PRO A 358 6.02 10.70 16.03
N ASP A 359 7.22 10.98 15.52
CA ASP A 359 7.63 12.35 15.17
C ASP A 359 6.92 12.92 13.94
N HIS A 360 6.32 12.05 13.12
CA HIS A 360 5.70 12.42 11.85
C HIS A 360 4.17 12.47 11.93
N LEU A 361 3.54 11.64 12.76
CA LEU A 361 2.08 11.60 12.86
C LEU A 361 1.55 12.85 13.57
N LYS A 362 0.86 13.71 12.82
CA LYS A 362 0.33 14.99 13.32
C LYS A 362 -1.18 15.02 13.46
N LYS A 363 -1.91 14.28 12.62
CA LYS A 363 -3.37 14.36 12.55
C LYS A 363 -4.03 13.00 12.50
N LEU A 364 -5.07 12.84 13.32
CA LEU A 364 -5.93 11.68 13.40
C LEU A 364 -7.36 12.06 13.02
N VAL A 365 -7.93 11.41 12.01
CA VAL A 365 -9.33 11.53 11.63
C VAL A 365 -9.98 10.16 11.69
N VAL A 366 -10.87 9.94 12.65
CA VAL A 366 -11.41 8.61 12.94
C VAL A 366 -12.93 8.64 12.92
N TRP A 367 -13.52 7.97 11.95
CA TRP A 367 -14.95 7.70 11.91
C TRP A 367 -15.25 6.33 12.52
N VAL A 368 -16.14 6.31 13.51
CA VAL A 368 -16.61 5.12 14.19
C VAL A 368 -18.06 4.86 13.80
N THR A 369 -18.34 3.71 13.19
CA THR A 369 -19.71 3.30 12.82
C THR A 369 -20.49 2.76 14.03
N GLY A 370 -19.80 2.18 15.00
CA GLY A 370 -20.38 1.66 16.23
C GLY A 370 -20.71 2.76 17.23
N ASN A 371 -21.72 2.52 18.06
CA ASN A 371 -22.12 3.44 19.14
C ASN A 371 -21.53 3.00 20.49
N LEU A 372 -20.32 2.44 20.48
CA LEU A 372 -19.65 2.00 21.69
C LEU A 372 -18.98 3.18 22.39
N ARG A 373 -18.87 3.11 23.70
CA ARG A 373 -18.14 4.07 24.53
C ARG A 373 -16.65 3.78 24.45
N PHE A 374 -15.84 4.84 24.51
CA PHE A 374 -14.39 4.70 24.54
C PHE A 374 -13.80 5.37 25.77
N VAL A 375 -12.97 4.64 26.52
CA VAL A 375 -12.22 5.18 27.65
C VAL A 375 -10.77 5.29 27.22
N PRO A 376 -10.15 6.49 27.22
CA PRO A 376 -8.81 6.71 26.68
C PRO A 376 -7.65 6.21 27.58
N ARG A 377 -7.93 5.32 28.54
CA ARG A 377 -6.91 4.81 29.48
C ARG A 377 -5.81 4.06 28.73
N GLY A 378 -4.55 4.40 29.03
CA GLY A 378 -3.37 3.81 28.41
C GLY A 378 -2.98 4.42 27.06
N MET A 379 -3.79 5.33 26.49
CA MET A 379 -3.42 6.03 25.25
C MET A 379 -2.24 7.00 25.48
N GLU A 380 -2.09 7.51 26.69
CA GLU A 380 -1.00 8.42 27.08
C GLU A 380 0.39 7.77 27.02
N GLU A 381 0.45 6.43 27.09
CA GLU A 381 1.70 5.67 26.95
C GLU A 381 2.13 5.49 25.49
N ILE A 382 1.27 5.86 24.54
CA ILE A 382 1.50 5.68 23.11
C ILE A 382 2.11 6.97 22.55
N ALA A 383 3.40 6.92 22.23
CA ALA A 383 4.14 8.08 21.73
C ALA A 383 3.49 8.73 20.49
N GLN A 384 2.92 7.92 19.58
CA GLN A 384 2.24 8.41 18.38
C GLN A 384 0.94 9.17 18.71
N TRP A 385 0.26 8.79 19.79
CA TRP A 385 -0.93 9.49 20.26
C TRP A 385 -0.53 10.84 20.85
N THR A 386 0.41 10.84 21.80
CA THR A 386 0.82 12.06 22.50
C THR A 386 1.58 13.07 21.63
N ALA A 387 2.22 12.61 20.54
CA ALA A 387 2.86 13.48 19.55
C ALA A 387 1.89 14.07 18.51
N SER A 388 0.66 13.54 18.42
CA SER A 388 -0.35 14.05 17.49
C SER A 388 -0.91 15.39 17.98
N GLU A 389 -1.17 16.29 17.05
CA GLU A 389 -1.61 17.67 17.34
C GLU A 389 -3.09 17.88 17.05
N VAL A 390 -3.70 17.00 16.24
CA VAL A 390 -5.08 17.12 15.78
C VAL A 390 -5.84 15.81 15.93
N LEU A 391 -7.01 15.86 16.57
CA LEU A 391 -7.96 14.73 16.65
C LEU A 391 -9.33 15.16 16.11
N ILE A 392 -9.87 14.41 15.15
CA ILE A 392 -11.21 14.62 14.61
C ILE A 392 -11.95 13.29 14.65
N THR A 393 -13.00 13.18 15.44
CA THR A 393 -13.76 11.92 15.54
C THR A 393 -15.22 12.13 15.92
N ASN A 394 -16.08 11.21 15.49
CA ASN A 394 -17.47 11.11 15.97
C ASN A 394 -17.59 10.22 17.24
N GLN A 395 -16.48 9.71 17.76
CA GLN A 395 -16.45 8.83 18.92
C GLN A 395 -16.95 9.53 20.20
N ARG A 396 -17.70 8.79 21.01
CA ARG A 396 -18.13 9.19 22.35
C ARG A 396 -17.15 8.71 23.40
N PHE A 397 -16.46 9.65 24.04
CA PHE A 397 -15.57 9.38 25.15
C PHE A 397 -16.37 9.23 26.45
N ASP A 398 -16.03 8.20 27.22
CA ASP A 398 -16.51 7.95 28.57
C ASP A 398 -15.36 8.17 29.55
N ASP A 399 -15.67 8.59 30.77
CA ASP A 399 -14.67 8.88 31.81
C ASP A 399 -13.54 9.81 31.32
N PHE A 400 -13.90 10.91 30.64
CA PHE A 400 -12.95 11.92 30.16
C PHE A 400 -12.31 12.74 31.31
N GLY A 401 -12.77 12.53 32.56
CA GLY A 401 -12.25 13.20 33.75
C GLY A 401 -12.24 14.72 33.60
N ASN A 402 -11.07 15.32 33.82
CA ASN A 402 -10.80 16.76 33.62
C ASN A 402 -10.25 17.07 32.22
N GLY A 403 -10.16 16.08 31.33
CA GLY A 403 -9.66 16.24 29.96
C GLY A 403 -8.16 16.02 29.75
N GLU A 404 -7.45 15.53 30.77
CA GLU A 404 -5.99 15.28 30.74
C GLU A 404 -5.58 14.38 29.56
N ALA A 405 -6.34 13.33 29.26
CA ALA A 405 -6.02 12.39 28.19
C ALA A 405 -6.01 12.99 26.77
N LEU A 406 -6.60 14.17 26.56
CA LEU A 406 -6.66 14.87 25.27
C LEU A 406 -6.02 16.27 25.31
N GLU A 407 -5.47 16.71 26.44
CA GLU A 407 -5.02 18.11 26.60
C GLU A 407 -3.83 18.49 25.68
N HIS A 408 -3.05 17.50 25.25
CA HIS A 408 -1.92 17.68 24.34
C HIS A 408 -2.33 18.05 22.91
N PHE A 409 -3.57 17.79 22.50
CA PHE A 409 -4.04 18.19 21.17
C PHE A 409 -4.17 19.71 21.08
N LYS A 410 -3.74 20.29 19.96
CA LYS A 410 -3.98 21.71 19.65
C LYS A 410 -5.37 21.92 19.06
N PHE A 411 -5.91 20.90 18.40
CA PHE A 411 -7.24 20.91 17.81
C PHE A 411 -7.96 19.59 18.06
N ALA A 412 -9.19 19.65 18.57
CA ALA A 412 -9.97 18.43 18.81
C ALA A 412 -11.47 18.60 18.54
N ILE A 413 -12.06 17.63 17.81
CA ILE A 413 -13.51 17.46 17.67
C ILE A 413 -13.88 16.05 18.12
N PHE A 414 -14.77 15.95 19.11
CA PHE A 414 -15.24 14.68 19.66
C PHE A 414 -16.57 14.82 20.41
N GLN A 415 -17.09 13.69 20.89
CA GLN A 415 -18.33 13.65 21.68
C GLN A 415 -18.06 13.12 23.09
N LEU A 416 -18.87 13.52 24.07
CA LEU A 416 -18.92 12.93 25.40
C LEU A 416 -20.17 12.05 25.55
N HIS A 417 -20.01 10.89 26.20
CA HIS A 417 -21.13 9.98 26.44
C HIS A 417 -22.04 10.41 27.61
N TYR A 418 -21.54 11.21 28.54
CA TYR A 418 -22.26 11.56 29.78
C TYR A 418 -22.81 12.99 29.75
N VAL A 419 -23.72 13.25 30.70
CA VAL A 419 -24.25 14.60 30.94
C VAL A 419 -23.18 15.44 31.60
N VAL A 420 -22.84 16.56 30.97
CA VAL A 420 -21.78 17.45 31.47
C VAL A 420 -22.30 18.39 32.56
N THR A 421 -21.48 18.60 33.58
CA THR A 421 -21.72 19.58 34.66
C THR A 421 -20.81 20.80 34.50
N ILE A 422 -21.13 21.89 35.21
CA ILE A 422 -20.26 23.08 35.21
C ILE A 422 -18.86 22.78 35.73
N ASP A 423 -18.74 21.99 36.79
CA ASP A 423 -17.44 21.68 37.40
C ASP A 423 -16.53 20.94 36.42
N GLN A 424 -17.10 20.08 35.58
CA GLN A 424 -16.36 19.39 34.51
C GLN A 424 -15.90 20.36 33.41
N ILE A 425 -16.75 21.29 32.99
CA ILE A 425 -16.37 22.31 31.98
C ILE A 425 -15.24 23.20 32.51
N LEU A 426 -15.34 23.61 33.78
CA LEU A 426 -14.31 24.42 34.42
C LEU A 426 -12.99 23.65 34.59
N ALA A 427 -13.05 22.36 34.89
CA ALA A 427 -11.86 21.51 34.97
C ALA A 427 -11.18 21.35 33.59
N ILE A 428 -11.95 21.13 32.53
CA ILE A 428 -11.43 21.10 31.14
C ILE A 428 -10.79 22.45 30.80
N LYS A 429 -11.47 23.56 31.11
CA LYS A 429 -10.94 24.92 30.93
C LYS A 429 -9.61 25.11 31.64
N ASP A 430 -9.50 24.70 32.91
CA ASP A 430 -8.27 24.83 33.70
C ASP A 430 -7.11 24.02 33.10
N ASN A 431 -7.38 22.85 32.52
CA ASN A 431 -6.38 22.08 31.81
C ASN A 431 -5.96 22.75 30.49
N LEU A 432 -6.91 23.22 29.68
CA LEU A 432 -6.63 23.91 28.42
C LEU A 432 -5.86 25.22 28.59
N LEU A 433 -5.99 25.90 29.74
CA LEU A 433 -5.19 27.09 30.08
C LEU A 433 -3.69 26.79 30.29
N LYS A 434 -3.28 25.52 30.34
CA LYS A 434 -1.86 25.12 30.35
C LYS A 434 -1.24 25.09 28.95
N HIS A 435 -2.06 25.20 27.89
CA HIS A 435 -1.66 25.04 26.49
C HIS A 435 -1.89 26.33 25.69
N PRO A 436 -0.90 27.26 25.64
CA PRO A 436 -1.04 28.56 24.98
C PRO A 436 -1.00 28.49 23.44
N ASP A 437 -0.73 27.32 22.89
CA ASP A 437 -0.74 26.97 21.47
C ASP A 437 -2.05 26.27 21.03
N LEU A 438 -3.04 26.21 21.93
CA LEU A 438 -4.37 25.71 21.61
C LEU A 438 -4.99 26.52 20.46
N ARG A 439 -5.56 25.79 19.50
CA ARG A 439 -6.36 26.35 18.41
C ARG A 439 -7.84 26.28 18.76
N GLU A 440 -8.39 25.07 18.88
CA GLU A 440 -9.83 24.91 19.05
C GLU A 440 -10.24 23.52 19.57
N PHE A 441 -11.14 23.49 20.56
CA PHE A 441 -11.78 22.26 21.03
C PHE A 441 -13.29 22.38 20.90
N LYS A 442 -13.90 21.45 20.16
CA LYS A 442 -15.36 21.39 19.98
C LYS A 442 -15.88 20.05 20.48
N ILE A 443 -16.64 20.12 21.56
CA ILE A 443 -17.11 18.96 22.31
C ILE A 443 -18.62 18.89 22.21
N THR A 444 -19.13 17.87 21.53
CA THR A 444 -20.57 17.57 21.55
C THR A 444 -20.91 16.80 22.82
N ALA A 445 -21.82 17.32 23.63
CA ALA A 445 -22.17 16.68 24.89
C ALA A 445 -23.62 16.93 25.29
N GLN A 446 -24.19 16.00 26.05
CA GLN A 446 -25.53 16.17 26.60
C GLN A 446 -25.50 17.09 27.82
N MET A 447 -26.48 17.98 27.93
CA MET A 447 -26.66 18.87 29.07
C MET A 447 -28.12 18.88 29.51
N LEU A 448 -28.35 18.76 30.83
CA LEU A 448 -29.68 18.97 31.38
C LEU A 448 -30.04 20.47 31.29
N PRO A 449 -31.33 20.83 31.16
CA PRO A 449 -31.76 22.22 31.10
C PRO A 449 -31.23 23.09 32.24
N ASP A 450 -31.36 22.61 33.48
CA ASP A 450 -30.92 23.36 34.65
C ASP A 450 -29.40 23.54 34.67
N HIS A 451 -28.63 22.54 34.20
CA HIS A 451 -27.18 22.67 34.07
C HIS A 451 -26.80 23.67 32.98
N TYR A 452 -27.49 23.67 31.83
CA TYR A 452 -27.24 24.61 30.74
C TYR A 452 -27.41 26.06 31.20
N ASP A 453 -28.48 26.34 31.94
CA ASP A 453 -28.75 27.66 32.49
C ASP A 453 -27.72 28.04 33.56
N GLU A 454 -27.40 27.13 34.49
CA GLU A 454 -26.37 27.34 35.52
C GLU A 454 -25.00 27.64 34.89
N ILE A 455 -24.60 26.87 33.88
CA ILE A 455 -23.32 27.04 33.19
C ILE A 455 -23.26 28.43 32.56
N ASN A 456 -24.28 28.82 31.79
CA ASN A 456 -24.28 30.12 31.12
C ASN A 456 -24.38 31.32 32.08
N ILE A 457 -25.04 31.15 33.23
CA ILE A 457 -25.06 32.16 34.30
C ILE A 457 -23.68 32.30 34.93
N ARG A 458 -23.03 31.18 35.29
CA ARG A 458 -21.70 31.19 35.93
C ARG A 458 -20.59 31.68 35.02
N LEU A 459 -20.67 31.36 33.73
CA LEU A 459 -19.74 31.89 32.72
C LEU A 459 -20.01 33.37 32.40
N GLY A 460 -21.16 33.93 32.81
CA GLY A 460 -21.57 35.29 32.48
C GLY A 460 -21.90 35.50 31.00
N THR A 461 -22.06 34.41 30.23
CA THR A 461 -22.40 34.44 28.80
C THR A 461 -23.89 34.68 28.59
N TYR A 462 -24.74 34.11 29.45
CA TYR A 462 -26.21 34.19 29.35
C TYR A 462 -26.76 33.75 27.97
N ASN A 463 -26.11 32.77 27.32
CA ASN A 463 -26.67 32.19 26.09
C ASN A 463 -27.96 31.43 26.42
N GLN A 464 -28.95 31.53 25.53
CA GLN A 464 -30.23 30.81 25.62
C GLN A 464 -30.30 29.70 24.58
N ARG A 465 -31.20 28.74 24.75
CA ARG A 465 -31.46 27.71 23.72
C ARG A 465 -31.85 28.37 22.40
N GLY A 466 -31.26 27.89 21.30
CA GLY A 466 -31.46 28.47 19.97
C GLY A 466 -30.69 29.78 19.70
N THR A 467 -29.77 30.20 20.57
CA THR A 467 -28.90 31.37 20.33
C THR A 467 -28.13 31.20 19.03
N GLN A 468 -28.35 32.12 18.08
CA GLN A 468 -27.67 32.12 16.78
C GLN A 468 -26.27 32.75 16.84
N THR A 469 -26.09 33.73 17.72
CA THR A 469 -24.82 34.45 17.89
C THR A 469 -24.31 34.23 19.31
N PRO A 470 -23.40 33.27 19.54
CA PRO A 470 -22.92 32.93 20.86
C PRO A 470 -22.15 34.09 21.50
N ARG A 471 -22.39 34.31 22.79
CA ARG A 471 -21.52 35.11 23.66
C ARG A 471 -20.44 34.22 24.26
N TRP A 472 -19.23 34.75 24.31
CA TRP A 472 -18.03 34.03 24.74
C TRP A 472 -17.55 34.57 26.08
N ALA A 473 -17.26 33.65 27.01
CA ALA A 473 -16.50 33.96 28.21
C ALA A 473 -15.02 33.97 27.86
N GLN A 474 -14.27 34.92 28.39
CA GLN A 474 -12.83 35.07 28.13
C GLN A 474 -12.03 34.81 29.41
N PHE A 475 -11.02 33.97 29.30
CA PHE A 475 -10.14 33.57 30.39
C PHE A 475 -8.68 33.88 30.01
N PRO A 476 -7.98 34.74 30.75
CA PRO A 476 -6.58 35.05 30.45
C PRO A 476 -5.68 33.84 30.75
N TYR A 477 -4.70 33.60 29.88
CA TYR A 477 -3.65 32.62 30.15
C TYR A 477 -2.71 33.12 31.27
N PRO A 478 -2.19 32.23 32.13
CA PRO A 478 -1.22 32.62 33.13
C PRO A 478 0.03 33.21 32.47
N ASN A 479 0.37 34.46 32.82
CA ASN A 479 1.59 35.17 32.38
C ASN A 479 1.67 35.54 30.89
N GLU A 480 0.58 35.42 30.13
CA GLU A 480 0.54 35.79 28.71
C GLU A 480 -0.60 36.77 28.42
N ALA A 481 -0.41 37.69 27.46
CA ALA A 481 -1.46 38.57 26.95
C ALA A 481 -2.37 37.82 25.94
N LYS A 482 -2.68 36.56 26.23
CA LYS A 482 -3.51 35.67 25.41
C LYS A 482 -4.76 35.27 26.19
N THR A 483 -5.83 34.92 25.48
CA THR A 483 -7.11 34.55 26.08
C THR A 483 -7.63 33.24 25.51
N LEU A 484 -8.16 32.38 26.38
CA LEU A 484 -9.01 31.26 26.04
C LEU A 484 -10.46 31.74 26.03
N GLU A 485 -11.16 31.54 24.93
CA GLU A 485 -12.58 31.83 24.82
C GLU A 485 -13.39 30.55 24.98
N LEU A 486 -14.50 30.62 25.71
CA LEU A 486 -15.41 29.49 25.95
C LEU A 486 -16.86 29.93 25.74
N THR A 487 -17.62 29.13 24.98
CA THR A 487 -19.06 29.23 24.88
C THR A 487 -19.73 27.88 25.06
N VAL A 488 -20.97 27.91 25.58
CA VAL A 488 -21.80 26.73 25.79
C VAL A 488 -23.16 26.93 25.14
N LEU A 489 -23.47 26.07 24.19
CA LEU A 489 -24.75 25.97 23.48
C LEU A 489 -25.42 24.63 23.82
N GLU A 490 -26.66 24.43 23.38
CA GLU A 490 -27.56 23.38 23.89
C GLU A 490 -26.95 21.97 23.96
N ASN A 491 -26.11 21.57 23.00
CA ASN A 491 -25.38 20.30 23.01
C ASN A 491 -23.88 20.45 22.69
N LEU A 492 -23.33 21.65 22.90
CA LEU A 492 -22.00 22.01 22.43
C LEU A 492 -21.25 22.80 23.50
N VAL A 493 -20.07 22.32 23.86
CA VAL A 493 -19.07 23.07 24.61
C VAL A 493 -17.94 23.39 23.64
N TRP A 494 -17.64 24.67 23.48
CA TRP A 494 -16.70 25.13 22.45
C TRP A 494 -15.66 26.08 23.05
N PHE A 495 -14.40 25.68 22.95
CA PHE A 495 -13.24 26.43 23.35
C PHE A 495 -12.47 26.93 22.13
N ARG A 496 -12.05 28.19 22.15
CA ARG A 496 -11.13 28.78 21.16
C ARG A 496 -9.90 29.28 21.88
N GLY A 497 -8.76 28.72 21.50
CA GLY A 497 -7.48 29.16 22.02
C GLY A 497 -6.94 30.36 21.24
N PRO A 498 -5.75 30.83 21.61
CA PRO A 498 -5.15 32.02 21.00
C PRO A 498 -4.76 31.85 19.54
N GLU A 499 -4.49 30.60 19.13
CA GLU A 499 -4.10 30.23 17.76
C GLU A 499 -5.32 29.82 16.92
N TYR A 500 -6.52 30.28 17.29
CA TYR A 500 -7.77 29.97 16.58
C TYR A 500 -7.69 30.36 15.09
N ILE A 501 -8.11 29.42 14.23
CA ILE A 501 -8.16 29.59 12.77
C ILE A 501 -9.62 29.60 12.32
N PRO A 502 -10.16 30.74 11.86
CA PRO A 502 -11.52 30.81 11.34
C PRO A 502 -11.76 29.83 10.18
N GLY A 503 -12.84 29.04 10.26
CA GLY A 503 -13.22 28.07 9.22
C GLY A 503 -12.59 26.68 9.36
N GLU A 504 -11.62 26.49 10.26
CA GLU A 504 -10.96 25.18 10.43
C GLU A 504 -11.94 24.13 10.97
N CYS A 505 -12.83 24.52 11.89
CA CYS A 505 -13.85 23.62 12.45
C CYS A 505 -14.80 23.07 11.39
N GLU A 506 -15.35 23.96 10.57
CA GLU A 506 -16.28 23.61 9.51
C GLU A 506 -15.61 22.71 8.48
N ALA A 507 -14.34 22.99 8.13
CA ALA A 507 -13.56 22.12 7.25
C ALA A 507 -13.31 20.74 7.88
N ALA A 508 -12.99 20.67 9.17
CA ALA A 508 -12.77 19.43 9.90
C ALA A 508 -14.04 18.57 10.00
N GLU A 509 -15.21 19.19 10.17
CA GLU A 509 -16.50 18.49 10.14
C GLU A 509 -16.80 17.90 8.75
N GLN A 510 -16.55 18.67 7.68
CA GLN A 510 -16.67 18.16 6.31
C GLN A 510 -15.68 17.03 6.02
N GLU A 511 -14.47 17.13 6.55
CA GLU A 511 -13.45 16.09 6.43
C GLU A 511 -13.87 14.80 7.15
N LEU A 512 -14.48 14.91 8.33
CA LEU A 512 -15.02 13.76 9.07
C LEU A 512 -16.18 13.10 8.31
N VAL A 513 -17.08 13.88 7.72
CA VAL A 513 -18.13 13.37 6.81
C VAL A 513 -17.49 12.71 5.58
N GLY A 514 -16.43 13.28 5.01
CA GLY A 514 -15.67 12.64 3.93
C GLY A 514 -15.10 11.26 4.31
N VAL A 515 -14.76 11.04 5.60
CA VAL A 515 -14.36 9.71 6.10
C VAL A 515 -15.57 8.78 6.25
N GLU A 516 -16.73 9.29 6.67
CA GLU A 516 -18.00 8.55 6.64
C GLU A 516 -18.32 8.08 5.21
N GLU A 517 -18.20 8.99 4.25
CA GLU A 517 -18.48 8.82 2.82
C GLU A 517 -17.38 8.14 2.03
N LEU A 518 -16.34 7.59 2.66
CA LEU A 518 -15.41 6.64 2.03
C LEU A 518 -16.13 5.43 1.36
N ASN A 519 -17.47 5.38 1.43
CA ASN A 519 -18.35 4.41 0.84
C ASN A 519 -19.01 4.77 -0.51
N GLU A 520 -19.16 6.04 -0.95
CA GLU A 520 -20.29 6.32 -1.89
C GLU A 520 -20.02 6.97 -3.27
N THR A 521 -18.85 7.56 -3.60
CA THR A 521 -18.74 8.30 -4.88
C THR A 521 -17.42 8.18 -5.66
N VAL A 522 -16.51 7.26 -5.33
CA VAL A 522 -15.23 7.10 -6.05
C VAL A 522 -15.03 5.69 -6.62
N PHE A 523 -16.05 4.83 -6.58
CA PHE A 523 -15.90 3.40 -6.89
C PHE A 523 -16.74 2.88 -8.07
N GLU A 524 -17.44 3.76 -8.81
CA GLU A 524 -18.21 3.33 -9.99
C GLU A 524 -17.44 3.38 -11.32
N ASP A 525 -16.33 4.11 -11.45
CA ASP A 525 -15.66 4.22 -12.75
C ASP A 525 -14.40 3.36 -12.86
N TYR A 526 -14.60 2.06 -13.10
CA TYR A 526 -13.77 1.35 -14.07
C TYR A 526 -14.57 1.22 -15.36
N ASP A 527 -14.81 2.36 -16.00
CA ASP A 527 -15.26 2.36 -17.39
C ASP A 527 -14.08 1.96 -18.26
N TYR A 528 -13.99 0.67 -18.60
CA TYR A 528 -13.05 0.12 -19.58
C TYR A 528 -13.47 0.53 -20.99
N SER A 529 -13.62 1.83 -21.24
CA SER A 529 -13.98 2.41 -22.52
C SER A 529 -12.74 3.02 -23.20
N ARG A 530 -11.99 2.16 -23.91
CA ARG A 530 -11.45 2.41 -25.25
C ARG A 530 -10.78 1.19 -25.85
#